data_AF-A0A838PM24-F1
#
_entry.id   AF-A0A838PM24-F1
#
_cell.length_a   1.000
_cell.length_b   1.000
_cell.length_c   1.000
_cell.angle_alpha   90.00
_cell.angle_beta   90.00
_cell.angle_gamma   90.00
#
_symmetry.space_group_name_H-M   'P 1'
#
loop_
_entity.id
_entity.type
_entity.pdbx_description
1 polymer ?
#
loop_
_entity_poly.entity_id
_entity_poly.type
_entity_poly.pdbx_seq_one_letter_code
_entity_poly.pdbx_strand_id
1 'polypeptide(L)'
;MGKKSLIFVALALVLLIGGAAAVYMYDSGRDDLIAEGVTAAGVDVGGLTAGQARAKLQSEVAAPLERPVVVRRGGKRFKLSAEDAGIRTDVGGMVDAAV
;
A
#
# COMPACT_ATOMS: atom_id res chain seq x y z
N MET A 1 33.45 14.87 5.67
CA MET A 1 32.03 15.28 5.47
C MET A 1 31.16 14.61 6.53
N GLY A 2 31.10 15.20 7.73
CA GLY A 2 30.64 14.49 8.93
C GLY A 2 29.31 14.98 9.46
N LYS A 3 28.35 14.08 9.62
CA LYS A 3 27.10 14.14 10.43
C LYS A 3 26.07 15.25 10.11
N LYS A 4 26.50 16.50 9.90
CA LYS A 4 25.62 17.65 9.60
C LYS A 4 24.87 17.51 8.27
N SER A 5 25.54 16.95 7.25
CA SER A 5 24.92 16.66 5.95
C SER A 5 23.89 15.52 6.05
N LEU A 6 24.18 14.48 6.84
CA LEU A 6 23.22 13.39 7.09
C LEU A 6 21.96 13.87 7.82
N ILE A 7 22.10 14.79 8.79
CA ILE A 7 20.96 15.39 9.48
C ILE A 7 20.10 16.21 8.51
N PHE A 8 20.73 16.98 7.62
CA PHE A 8 20.01 17.74 6.60
C PHE A 8 19.26 16.84 5.63
N VAL A 9 19.90 15.76 5.16
CA VAL A 9 19.25 14.80 4.26
C VAL A 9 18.08 14.09 4.96
N ALA A 10 18.26 13.66 6.21
CA ALA A 10 17.20 13.02 6.99
C ALA A 10 16.02 13.98 7.21
N LEU A 11 16.28 15.25 7.55
CA LEU A 11 15.25 16.26 7.74
C LEU A 11 14.49 16.57 6.44
N ALA A 12 15.21 16.68 5.31
CA ALA A 12 14.60 16.85 4.00
C ALA A 12 13.73 15.65 3.62
N LEU A 13 14.15 14.43 3.95
CA LEU A 13 13.36 13.21 3.70
C LEU A 13 12.07 13.21 4.53
N VAL A 14 12.15 13.56 5.81
CA VAL A 14 10.97 13.65 6.69
C VAL A 14 9.99 14.72 6.20
N LEU A 15 10.49 15.87 5.75
CA LEU A 15 9.66 16.92 5.17
C LEU A 15 9.02 16.50 3.85
N LEU A 16 9.75 15.77 3.00
CA LEU A 16 9.22 15.21 1.75
C LEU A 16 8.11 14.18 2.02
N ILE A 17 8.34 13.27 2.97
CA ILE A 17 7.37 12.24 3.35
C ILE A 17 6.14 12.90 3.99
N GLY A 18 6.35 13.83 4.93
CA GLY A 18 5.26 14.55 5.59
C GLY A 18 4.46 15.44 4.65
N GLY A 19 5.14 16.11 3.71
CA GLY A 19 4.50 16.94 2.68
C GLY A 19 3.69 16.11 1.68
N ALA A 20 4.23 14.97 1.23
CA ALA A 20 3.50 14.02 0.39
C ALA A 20 2.26 13.47 1.10
N ALA A 21 2.38 13.12 2.38
CA ALA A 21 1.24 12.67 3.19
C ALA A 21 0.18 13.76 3.35
N ALA A 22 0.57 15.01 3.60
CA ALA A 22 -0.36 16.13 3.77
C ALA A 22 -1.12 16.46 2.48
N VAL A 23 -0.43 16.49 1.34
CA VAL A 23 -1.07 16.71 0.02
C VAL A 23 -2.00 15.54 -0.33
N TYR A 24 -1.59 14.31 -0.06
CA TYR A 24 -2.42 13.12 -0.27
C TYR A 24 -3.70 13.14 0.57
N MET A 25 -3.59 13.51 1.84
CA MET A 25 -4.75 13.68 2.72
C MET A 25 -5.68 14.82 2.27
N TYR A 26 -5.12 15.89 1.72
CA TYR A 26 -5.88 17.03 1.22
C TYR A 26 -6.67 16.72 -0.06
N ASP A 27 -6.06 15.97 -0.99
CA ASP A 27 -6.72 15.54 -2.23
C ASP A 27 -7.84 14.50 -1.93
N SER A 28 -7.67 13.71 -0.88
CA SER A 28 -8.65 12.71 -0.42
C SER A 28 -9.89 13.30 0.30
N GLY A 29 -9.93 14.61 0.54
CA GLY A 29 -10.94 15.27 1.39
C GLY A 29 -12.19 15.77 0.67
N ARG A 30 -12.28 15.64 -0.66
CA ARG A 30 -13.45 16.05 -1.44
C ARG A 30 -14.22 14.82 -1.93
N ASP A 31 -15.18 14.38 -1.12
CA ASP A 31 -16.36 13.61 -1.54
C ASP A 31 -16.23 12.15 -2.02
N ASP A 32 -15.23 11.37 -1.59
CA ASP A 32 -15.15 9.91 -1.89
C ASP A 32 -15.18 9.03 -0.62
N LEU A 33 -16.25 9.12 0.19
CA LEU A 33 -16.45 8.20 1.32
C LEU A 33 -17.09 6.89 0.85
N ILE A 34 -16.44 5.77 1.14
CA ILE A 34 -16.97 4.43 0.90
C ILE A 34 -18.10 4.16 1.89
N ALA A 35 -19.22 3.64 1.38
CA ALA A 35 -20.38 3.31 2.20
C ALA A 35 -20.02 2.34 3.33
N GLU A 36 -20.71 2.49 4.47
CA GLU A 36 -20.54 1.60 5.62
C GLU A 36 -20.82 0.13 5.26
N GLY A 37 -20.03 -0.78 5.84
CA GLY A 37 -20.17 -2.23 5.63
C GLY A 37 -19.56 -2.77 4.33
N VAL A 38 -18.84 -1.93 3.57
CA VAL A 38 -18.10 -2.38 2.39
C VAL A 38 -16.76 -3.00 2.78
N THR A 39 -16.49 -4.19 2.26
CA THR A 39 -15.24 -4.90 2.47
C THR A 39 -14.54 -5.16 1.14
N ALA A 40 -13.22 -4.92 1.08
CA ALA A 40 -12.38 -5.24 -0.07
C ALA A 40 -11.32 -6.27 0.33
N ALA A 41 -11.27 -7.41 -0.38
CA ALA A 41 -10.38 -8.54 -0.07
C ALA A 41 -10.42 -9.02 1.40
N GLY A 42 -11.57 -8.88 2.07
CA GLY A 42 -11.76 -9.23 3.48
C GLY A 42 -11.36 -8.14 4.48
N VAL A 43 -10.86 -6.99 4.01
CA VAL A 43 -10.55 -5.82 4.83
C VAL A 43 -11.73 -4.85 4.81
N ASP A 44 -12.18 -4.43 5.98
CA ASP A 44 -13.24 -3.42 6.11
C ASP A 44 -12.72 -2.05 5.67
N VAL A 45 -13.38 -1.48 4.67
CA VAL A 45 -13.08 -0.16 4.11
C VAL A 45 -14.27 0.79 4.21
N GLY A 46 -15.36 0.36 4.85
CA GLY A 46 -16.54 1.20 5.08
C GLY A 46 -16.20 2.41 5.94
N GLY A 47 -16.81 3.56 5.62
CA GLY A 47 -16.57 4.82 6.31
C GLY A 47 -15.20 5.44 6.05
N LEU A 48 -14.34 4.80 5.25
CA LEU A 48 -13.06 5.35 4.82
C LEU A 48 -13.22 6.14 3.53
N THR A 49 -12.37 7.14 3.34
CA THR A 49 -12.21 7.74 2.01
C THR A 49 -11.51 6.78 1.07
N ALA A 50 -11.70 6.94 -0.25
CA ALA A 50 -11.00 6.15 -1.26
C ALA A 50 -9.47 6.12 -1.06
N GLY A 51 -8.87 7.26 -0.66
CA GLY A 51 -7.44 7.33 -0.33
C GLY A 51 -7.07 6.52 0.92
N GLN A 52 -7.87 6.60 1.98
CA GLN A 52 -7.66 5.82 3.21
C GLN A 52 -7.82 4.31 2.96
N ALA A 53 -8.81 3.94 2.16
CA ALA A 53 -9.02 2.55 1.73
C ALA A 53 -7.84 2.03 0.90
N ARG A 54 -7.31 2.82 -0.06
CA ARG A 54 -6.10 2.47 -0.81
C ARG A 54 -4.90 2.22 0.12
N ALA A 55 -4.65 3.13 1.06
CA ALA A 55 -3.53 2.98 2.00
C ALA A 55 -3.68 1.73 2.89
N LYS A 56 -4.89 1.48 3.40
CA LYS A 56 -5.19 0.31 4.23
C LYS A 56 -5.01 -0.99 3.46
N LEU A 57 -5.57 -1.07 2.24
CA LEU A 57 -5.41 -2.24 1.37
C LEU A 57 -3.95 -2.45 0.94
N GLN A 58 -3.20 -1.39 0.69
CA GLN A 58 -1.79 -1.51 0.35
C GLN A 58 -0.96 -2.11 1.52
N SER A 59 -1.26 -1.73 2.76
CA SER A 59 -0.59 -2.28 3.94
C SER A 59 -1.04 -3.69 4.30
N GLU A 60 -2.35 -3.97 4.26
CA GLU A 60 -2.91 -5.21 4.78
C GLU A 60 -3.05 -6.32 3.73
N VAL A 61 -3.13 -5.95 2.45
CA VAL A 61 -3.33 -6.90 1.34
C VAL A 61 -2.08 -6.96 0.47
N ALA A 62 -1.64 -5.84 -0.08
CA ALA A 62 -0.52 -5.85 -1.03
C ALA A 62 0.82 -6.27 -0.37
N ALA A 63 1.19 -5.68 0.76
CA ALA A 63 2.47 -5.99 1.40
C ALA A 63 2.63 -7.47 1.86
N PRO A 64 1.57 -8.16 2.35
CA PRO A 64 1.64 -9.61 2.58
C PRO A 64 1.69 -10.45 1.30
N LEU A 65 0.97 -10.05 0.25
CA LEU A 65 0.93 -10.77 -1.03
C LEU A 65 2.24 -10.68 -1.83
N GLU A 66 3.06 -9.65 -1.58
CA GLU A 66 4.42 -9.54 -2.12
C GLU A 66 5.41 -10.54 -1.50
N ARG A 67 5.05 -11.22 -0.41
CA ARG A 67 5.94 -12.18 0.25
C ARG A 67 6.18 -13.40 -0.64
N PRO A 68 7.45 -13.80 -0.87
CA PRO A 68 7.76 -14.98 -1.67
C PRO A 68 7.16 -16.25 -1.07
N VAL A 69 6.54 -17.06 -1.92
CA VAL A 69 6.04 -18.39 -1.55
C VAL A 69 7.09 -19.45 -1.85
N VAL A 70 7.11 -20.50 -1.03
CA VAL A 70 8.05 -21.63 -1.21
C VAL A 70 7.36 -22.75 -1.97
N VAL A 71 7.80 -22.99 -3.20
CA VAL A 71 7.30 -24.07 -4.06
C VAL A 71 8.20 -25.30 -3.92
N ARG A 72 7.61 -26.49 -3.83
CA ARG A 72 8.34 -27.78 -3.79
C ARG A 72 8.11 -28.57 -5.07
N ARG A 73 9.19 -28.98 -5.73
CA ARG A 73 9.15 -29.90 -6.89
C ARG A 73 10.33 -30.86 -6.83
N GLY A 74 10.05 -32.16 -6.91
CA GLY A 74 11.09 -33.21 -6.93
C GLY A 74 12.07 -33.15 -5.75
N GLY A 75 11.57 -32.87 -4.54
CA GLY A 75 12.39 -32.77 -3.32
C GLY A 75 13.16 -31.45 -3.16
N LYS A 76 13.20 -30.59 -4.18
CA LYS A 76 13.85 -29.26 -4.12
C LYS A 76 12.83 -28.18 -3.74
N ARG A 77 13.30 -27.16 -3.02
CA ARG A 77 12.54 -25.96 -2.62
C ARG A 77 13.00 -24.77 -3.46
N PHE A 78 12.05 -24.01 -3.97
CA PHE A 78 12.28 -22.78 -4.72
C PHE A 78 11.50 -21.66 -4.04
N LYS A 79 12.11 -20.47 -3.91
CA LYS A 79 11.40 -19.26 -3.52
C LYS A 79 10.89 -18.60 -4.79
N LEU A 80 9.61 -18.31 -4.86
CA LEU A 80 8.98 -17.63 -5.98
C LEU A 80 8.37 -16.32 -5.44
N SER A 81 8.86 -15.18 -5.92
CA SER A 81 8.26 -13.87 -5.59
C SER A 81 6.98 -13.67 -6.41
N ALA A 82 6.13 -12.73 -6.00
CA ALA A 82 4.96 -12.33 -6.78
C ALA A 82 5.35 -11.80 -8.17
N GLU A 83 6.48 -11.09 -8.26
CA GLU A 83 7.04 -10.54 -9.50
C GLU A 83 7.49 -11.65 -10.46
N ASP A 84 8.22 -12.65 -9.96
CA ASP A 84 8.64 -13.83 -10.74
C ASP A 84 7.43 -14.67 -11.20
N ALA A 85 6.35 -14.63 -10.42
CA ALA A 85 5.07 -15.28 -10.74
C ALA A 85 4.19 -14.45 -11.69
N GLY A 86 4.56 -13.20 -12.00
CA GLY A 86 3.77 -12.28 -12.82
C GLY A 86 2.47 -11.81 -12.16
N ILE A 87 2.35 -11.95 -10.84
CA ILE A 87 1.16 -11.57 -10.07
C ILE A 87 1.27 -10.11 -9.66
N ARG A 88 0.22 -9.32 -9.93
CA ARG A 88 0.11 -7.92 -9.51
C ARG A 88 -1.21 -7.71 -8.77
N THR A 89 -1.14 -7.02 -7.65
CA THR A 89 -2.33 -6.63 -6.87
C THR A 89 -2.83 -5.29 -7.39
N ASP A 90 -4.03 -5.27 -7.99
CA ASP A 90 -4.67 -4.04 -8.45
C ASP A 90 -5.46 -3.37 -7.32
N VAL A 91 -4.75 -2.62 -6.48
CA VAL A 91 -5.36 -1.84 -5.40
C VAL A 91 -6.25 -0.71 -5.96
N GLY A 92 -5.95 -0.22 -7.17
CA GLY A 92 -6.73 0.82 -7.84
C GLY A 92 -8.13 0.33 -8.17
N GLY A 93 -8.22 -0.78 -8.90
CA GLY A 93 -9.49 -1.40 -9.27
C GLY A 93 -10.31 -1.90 -8.09
N MET A 94 -9.68 -2.30 -6.98
CA MET A 94 -10.40 -2.67 -5.75
C MET A 94 -11.14 -1.49 -5.11
N VAL A 95 -10.54 -0.29 -5.16
CA VAL A 95 -11.17 0.92 -4.61
C VAL A 95 -12.20 1.48 -5.58
N ASP A 96 -11.93 1.47 -6.88
CA ASP A 96 -12.90 1.94 -7.88
C ASP A 96 -14.18 1.09 -7.91
N ALA A 97 -14.12 -0.18 -7.51
CA ALA A 97 -15.30 -1.03 -7.36
C ALA A 97 -16.09 -0.79 -6.06
N ALA A 98 -15.55 -0.04 -5.11
CA ALA A 98 -16.13 0.22 -3.79
C ALA A 98 -16.78 1.61 -3.66
N VAL A 99 -16.54 2.50 -4.64
CA VAL A 99 -17.15 3.83 -4.78
C VAL A 99 -18.29 3.76 -5.79
#